data_AF-A0A9Q1RP97-F1
#
_entry.id   AF-A0A9Q1RP97-F1
#
_cell.length_a   1.000
_cell.length_b   1.000
_cell.length_c   1.000
_cell.angle_alpha   90.00
_cell.angle_beta   90.00
_cell.angle_gamma   90.00
#
_symmetry.space_group_name_H-M   'P 1'
#
loop_
_entity.id
_entity.type
_entity.pdbx_description
1 polymer ?
#
loop_
_entity_poly.entity_id
_entity_poly.type
_entity_poly.pdbx_seq_one_letter_code
_entity_poly.pdbx_strand_id
1 'polypeptide(L)'
;MDDMLYPLSSDDSLACRKNIEEYMLHHLNIEETEVPKMCLELYKYGTTMEGLKLGYEFDNDKFHEFVHGRLPYEVLKPDPVLRNLLLSMPQRKIYTFYASILNFEHLLFFFDDNARNIASGKEAGLHTVIVGTSTLVAGEDHALRSIHNIKEALPQIWKE
;
A
#
# COMPACT_ATOMS: atom_id res chain seq x y z
N MET A 1 -0.05 -2.54 -1.72
CA MET A 1 0.00 -3.62 -2.75
C MET A 1 1.31 -3.45 -3.49
N ASP A 2 1.47 -2.26 -4.05
CA ASP A 2 2.72 -1.52 -4.22
C ASP A 2 3.61 -1.69 -2.98
N ASP A 3 4.92 -1.83 -3.21
CA ASP A 3 5.99 -1.97 -2.19
C ASP A 3 5.86 -3.17 -1.23
N MET A 4 4.81 -3.99 -1.39
CA MET A 4 4.56 -5.22 -0.64
C MET A 4 4.65 -6.49 -1.51
N LEU A 5 3.92 -6.52 -2.64
CA LEU A 5 3.85 -7.69 -3.53
C LEU A 5 4.92 -7.68 -4.62
N TYR A 6 5.50 -6.52 -4.91
CA TYR A 6 6.62 -6.36 -5.81
C TYR A 6 7.61 -5.36 -5.20
N PRO A 7 8.91 -5.44 -5.56
CA PRO A 7 9.95 -4.70 -4.86
C PRO A 7 9.84 -3.19 -5.08
N LEU A 8 10.35 -2.42 -4.11
CA LEU A 8 10.53 -0.96 -4.18
C LEU A 8 11.41 -0.48 -5.36
N SER A 9 12.19 -1.40 -5.95
CA SER A 9 13.02 -1.12 -7.13
C SER A 9 12.24 -1.06 -8.43
N SER A 10 10.92 -1.30 -8.38
CA SER A 10 10.02 -0.99 -9.49
C SER A 10 9.89 0.53 -9.46
N ASP A 11 10.49 1.24 -10.42
CA ASP A 11 10.50 2.72 -10.49
C ASP A 11 9.08 3.36 -10.46
N ASP A 12 8.04 2.53 -10.41
CA ASP A 12 6.62 2.84 -10.24
C ASP A 12 6.30 3.79 -9.08
N SER A 13 6.90 3.64 -7.90
CA SER A 13 6.59 4.51 -6.75
C SER A 13 7.11 5.94 -6.97
N LEU A 14 8.30 6.05 -7.57
CA LEU A 14 8.88 7.33 -7.99
C LEU A 14 8.09 7.94 -9.16
N ALA A 15 7.70 7.13 -10.15
CA ALA A 15 6.87 7.56 -11.27
C ALA A 15 5.48 8.03 -10.80
N CYS A 16 4.86 7.32 -9.85
CA CYS A 16 3.58 7.67 -9.25
C CYS A 16 3.68 9.02 -8.54
N ARG A 17 4.70 9.20 -7.69
CA ARG A 17 4.97 10.48 -7.05
C ARG A 17 5.12 11.61 -8.07
N LYS A 18 5.93 11.39 -9.12
CA LYS A 18 6.12 12.38 -10.18
C LYS A 18 4.81 12.73 -10.89
N ASN A 19 3.97 11.75 -11.20
CA ASN A 19 2.68 12.00 -11.84
C ASN A 19 1.73 12.78 -10.92
N ILE A 20 1.75 12.54 -9.60
CA ILE A 20 0.98 13.33 -8.63
C ILE A 20 1.47 14.78 -8.62
N GLU A 21 2.78 14.99 -8.58
CA GLU A 21 3.39 16.33 -8.60
C GLU A 21 3.05 17.08 -9.92
N GLU A 22 3.12 16.40 -11.07
CA GLU A 22 2.69 16.93 -12.37
C GLU A 22 1.18 17.26 -12.42
N TYR A 23 0.34 16.43 -11.79
CA TYR A 23 -1.09 16.69 -11.71
C TYR A 23 -1.37 17.97 -10.89
N MET A 24 -0.71 18.11 -9.74
CA MET A 24 -0.81 19.30 -8.89
C MET A 24 -0.37 20.57 -9.62
N LEU A 25 0.73 20.49 -10.37
CA LEU A 25 1.24 21.62 -11.14
C LEU A 25 0.30 22.00 -12.30
N HIS A 26 -0.09 21.04 -13.13
CA HIS A 26 -0.76 21.34 -14.41
C HIS A 26 -2.28 21.37 -14.35
N HIS A 27 -2.89 20.65 -13.41
CA HIS A 27 -4.37 20.54 -13.32
C HIS A 27 -4.94 21.34 -12.15
N LEU A 28 -4.17 21.49 -11.07
CA LEU A 28 -4.57 22.28 -9.91
C LEU A 28 -3.91 23.66 -9.86
N ASN A 29 -3.02 23.98 -10.80
CA ASN A 29 -2.28 25.24 -10.88
C ASN A 29 -1.54 25.60 -9.58
N ILE A 30 -0.95 24.59 -8.94
CA ILE A 30 -0.14 24.77 -7.74
C ILE A 30 1.29 25.10 -8.16
N GLU A 31 1.88 26.12 -7.54
CA GLU A 31 3.26 26.55 -7.79
C GLU A 31 4.26 25.40 -7.59
N GLU A 32 5.17 25.22 -8.55
CA GLU A 32 6.16 24.13 -8.57
C GLU A 32 6.97 24.04 -7.27
N THR A 33 7.31 25.19 -6.67
CA THR A 33 8.07 25.26 -5.43
C THR A 33 7.30 24.77 -4.20
N GLU A 34 5.97 24.82 -4.23
CA GLU A 34 5.11 24.41 -3.12
C GLU A 34 4.71 22.93 -3.22
N VAL A 35 4.69 22.35 -4.43
CA VAL A 35 4.22 20.98 -4.69
C VAL A 35 4.87 19.93 -3.78
N PRO A 36 6.21 19.84 -3.64
CA PRO A 36 6.84 18.80 -2.82
C PRO A 36 6.47 18.91 -1.33
N LYS A 37 6.38 20.14 -0.81
CA LYS A 37 6.00 20.42 0.57
C LYS A 37 4.53 20.09 0.81
N MET A 38 3.66 20.47 -0.12
CA MET A 38 2.24 20.15 -0.06
C MET A 38 2.02 18.63 -0.10
N CYS A 39 2.73 17.87 -0.93
CA CYS A 39 2.62 16.41 -0.95
C CYS A 39 2.86 15.80 0.43
N LEU A 40 3.91 16.24 1.14
CA LEU A 40 4.24 15.76 2.49
C LEU A 40 3.14 16.14 3.50
N GLU A 41 2.67 17.39 3.45
CA GLU A 41 1.61 17.86 4.34
C GLU A 41 0.28 17.14 4.11
N LEU A 42 -0.09 16.89 2.86
CA LEU A 42 -1.34 16.23 2.51
C LEU A 42 -1.30 14.72 2.84
N TYR A 43 -0.11 14.13 2.88
CA TYR A 43 0.07 12.73 3.24
C TYR A 43 -0.38 12.39 4.68
N LYS A 44 -0.58 13.40 5.54
CA LYS A 44 -1.18 13.22 6.88
C LYS A 44 -2.64 12.72 6.84
N TYR A 45 -3.32 12.90 5.71
CA TYR A 45 -4.68 12.41 5.47
C TYR A 45 -4.72 10.98 4.92
N GLY A 46 -3.60 10.25 4.97
CA GLY A 46 -3.47 8.87 4.48
C GLY A 46 -2.86 8.83 3.08
N THR A 47 -3.37 9.62 2.14
CA THR A 47 -2.78 9.79 0.80
C THR A 47 -2.82 11.26 0.37
N THR A 48 -1.97 11.64 -0.60
CA THR A 48 -2.00 12.99 -1.19
C THR A 48 -3.36 13.28 -1.84
N MET A 49 -3.95 12.29 -2.50
CA MET A 49 -5.27 12.41 -3.12
C MET A 49 -6.37 12.77 -2.11
N GLU A 50 -6.44 12.07 -0.98
CA GLU A 50 -7.44 12.37 0.06
C GLU A 50 -7.26 13.76 0.66
N GLY A 51 -6.00 14.20 0.82
CA GLY A 51 -5.72 15.57 1.22
C GLY A 51 -6.19 16.62 0.19
N LEU A 52 -5.94 16.38 -1.11
CA LEU A 52 -6.34 17.30 -2.18
C LEU A 52 -7.87 17.47 -2.23
N LYS A 53 -8.63 16.39 -2.03
CA LYS A 53 -10.11 16.43 -2.01
C LYS A 53 -10.70 17.38 -0.96
N LEU A 54 -9.96 17.73 0.08
CA LEU A 54 -10.42 18.64 1.13
C LEU A 54 -10.46 20.11 0.68
N GLY A 55 -9.71 20.48 -0.37
CA GLY A 55 -9.53 21.88 -0.78
C GLY A 55 -9.69 22.15 -2.27
N TYR A 56 -9.80 21.10 -3.09
CA TYR A 56 -9.89 21.21 -4.54
C TYR A 56 -11.10 20.43 -5.07
N GLU A 57 -11.74 20.97 -6.11
CA GLU A 57 -12.67 20.17 -6.92
C GLU A 57 -11.89 19.02 -7.56
N PHE A 58 -12.36 17.80 -7.32
CA PHE A 58 -11.58 16.62 -7.61
C PHE A 58 -12.40 15.57 -8.35
N ASP A 59 -11.93 15.23 -9.55
CA ASP A 59 -12.47 14.16 -10.38
C ASP A 59 -11.58 12.93 -10.19
N ASN A 60 -12.08 11.94 -9.47
CA ASN A 60 -11.31 10.73 -9.12
C ASN A 60 -10.83 10.00 -10.37
N ASP A 61 -11.69 9.88 -11.38
CA ASP A 61 -11.39 9.10 -12.58
C ASP A 61 -10.28 9.79 -13.38
N LYS A 62 -10.36 11.11 -13.53
CA LYS A 62 -9.28 11.89 -14.19
C LYS A 62 -7.96 11.82 -13.44
N PHE A 63 -8.00 11.91 -12.11
CA PHE A 63 -6.79 11.78 -11.31
C PHE A 63 -6.17 10.40 -11.46
N HIS A 64 -6.98 9.33 -11.36
CA HIS A 64 -6.49 7.97 -11.52
C HIS A 64 -5.99 7.70 -12.94
N GLU A 65 -6.68 8.17 -13.97
CA GLU A 65 -6.22 8.08 -15.36
C GLU A 65 -4.86 8.78 -15.54
N PHE A 66 -4.71 9.98 -14.99
CA PHE A 66 -3.47 10.74 -15.11
C PHE A 66 -2.32 10.14 -14.30
N VAL A 67 -2.58 9.76 -13.04
CA VAL A 67 -1.54 9.30 -12.12
C VAL A 67 -1.18 7.85 -12.38
N HIS A 68 -2.17 6.95 -12.36
CA HIS A 68 -1.94 5.51 -12.49
C HIS A 68 -1.96 5.04 -13.94
N GLY A 69 -2.76 5.65 -14.82
CA GLY A 69 -2.80 5.28 -16.24
C GLY A 69 -1.50 5.56 -16.99
N ARG A 70 -0.60 6.37 -16.42
CA ARG A 70 0.74 6.68 -16.95
C ARG A 70 1.88 5.88 -16.31
N LEU A 71 1.58 4.94 -15.40
CA LEU A 71 2.61 4.12 -14.77
C LEU A 71 3.10 3.03 -15.72
N PRO A 72 4.41 2.69 -15.68
CA PRO A 72 5.01 1.73 -16.61
C PRO A 72 4.75 0.27 -16.16
N TYR A 73 3.48 -0.10 -16.00
CA TYR A 73 3.09 -1.43 -15.52
C TYR A 73 3.55 -2.57 -16.43
N GLU A 74 3.93 -2.28 -17.68
CA GLU A 74 4.52 -3.24 -18.62
C GLU A 74 5.87 -3.78 -18.13
N VAL A 75 6.55 -3.06 -17.23
CA VAL A 75 7.83 -3.48 -16.63
C VAL A 75 7.61 -4.56 -15.56
N LEU A 76 6.42 -4.65 -14.97
CA LEU A 76 6.09 -5.66 -13.97
C LEU A 76 6.15 -7.06 -14.58
N LYS A 77 6.99 -7.91 -14.02
CA LYS A 77 7.14 -9.30 -14.45
C LYS A 77 6.31 -10.21 -13.56
N PRO A 78 5.64 -11.23 -14.12
CA PRO A 78 5.01 -12.27 -13.31
C PRO A 78 6.01 -12.89 -12.34
N ASP A 79 5.61 -13.00 -11.07
CA ASP A 79 6.35 -13.72 -10.05
C ASP A 79 5.68 -15.09 -9.80
N PRO A 80 6.14 -16.16 -10.47
CA PRO A 80 5.55 -17.49 -10.29
C PRO A 80 5.79 -18.06 -8.89
N VAL A 81 6.85 -17.64 -8.19
CA VAL A 81 7.15 -18.09 -6.83
C VAL A 81 6.12 -17.50 -5.87
N LEU A 82 5.92 -16.18 -5.91
CA LEU A 82 4.91 -15.50 -5.12
C LEU A 82 3.51 -16.02 -5.45
N ARG A 83 3.19 -16.21 -6.74
CA ARG A 83 1.90 -16.76 -7.16
C ARG A 83 1.65 -18.13 -6.53
N ASN A 84 2.59 -19.06 -6.63
CA ASN A 84 2.44 -20.40 -6.08
C ASN A 84 2.33 -20.38 -4.55
N LEU A 85 3.09 -19.49 -3.89
CA LEU A 85 3.03 -19.29 -2.46
C LEU A 85 1.63 -18.82 -2.02
N LEU A 86 1.09 -17.77 -2.64
CA LEU A 86 -0.25 -17.27 -2.35
C LEU A 86 -1.33 -18.33 -2.64
N LEU A 87 -1.20 -19.06 -3.76
CA LEU A 87 -2.13 -20.14 -4.10
C LEU A 87 -2.11 -21.28 -3.09
N SER A 88 -0.97 -21.55 -2.45
CA SER A 88 -0.83 -22.62 -1.47
C SER A 88 -1.48 -22.31 -0.11
N MET A 89 -1.82 -21.05 0.18
CA MET A 89 -2.48 -20.69 1.45
C MET A 89 -3.91 -21.28 1.48
N PRO A 90 -4.35 -21.95 2.55
CA PRO A 90 -5.72 -22.47 2.63
C PRO A 90 -6.77 -21.39 2.88
N GLN A 91 -6.39 -20.25 3.47
CA GLN A 91 -7.32 -19.17 3.81
C GLN A 91 -7.85 -18.45 2.56
N ARG A 92 -9.02 -17.84 2.72
CA ARG A 92 -9.61 -16.92 1.76
C ARG A 92 -8.74 -15.66 1.66
N LYS A 93 -8.39 -15.26 0.44
CA LYS A 93 -7.66 -14.02 0.16
C LYS A 93 -8.68 -12.93 -0.08
N ILE A 94 -8.52 -11.82 0.62
CA ILE A 94 -9.37 -10.64 0.49
C ILE A 94 -8.44 -9.46 0.22
N TYR A 95 -8.76 -8.69 -0.81
CA TYR A 95 -8.07 -7.45 -1.13
C TYR A 95 -9.01 -6.29 -0.79
N THR A 96 -8.59 -5.44 0.15
CA THR A 96 -9.35 -4.23 0.55
C THR A 96 -8.41 -3.05 0.62
N PHE A 97 -8.94 -1.86 0.36
CA PHE A 97 -8.23 -0.59 0.50
C PHE A 97 -8.43 0.04 1.89
N TYR A 98 -9.39 -0.46 2.68
CA TYR A 98 -9.70 0.06 4.00
C TYR A 98 -9.92 -1.08 4.99
N ALA A 99 -9.11 -1.11 6.04
CA ALA A 99 -9.22 -2.08 7.13
C ALA A 99 -10.53 -1.92 7.93
N SER A 100 -11.04 -0.68 8.04
CA SER A 100 -12.23 -0.32 8.83
C SER A 100 -13.56 -0.90 8.31
N ILE A 101 -13.57 -1.47 7.11
CA ILE A 101 -14.78 -2.04 6.49
C ILE A 101 -14.92 -3.54 6.82
N LEU A 102 -13.92 -4.13 7.48
CA LEU A 102 -13.87 -5.57 7.72
C LEU A 102 -14.43 -5.90 9.10
N ASN A 103 -15.64 -6.46 9.15
CA ASN A 103 -16.21 -7.06 10.35
C ASN A 103 -16.16 -8.59 10.23
N PHE A 104 -15.13 -9.21 10.78
CA PHE A 104 -14.93 -10.65 10.72
C PHE A 104 -14.82 -11.26 12.11
N GLU A 105 -15.50 -12.39 12.32
CA GLU A 105 -15.40 -13.22 13.54
C GLU A 105 -14.15 -14.13 13.54
N HIS A 106 -13.30 -14.06 12.51
CA HIS A 106 -12.14 -14.92 12.33
C HIS A 106 -10.83 -14.13 12.33
N LEU A 107 -9.75 -14.79 12.75
CA LEU A 107 -8.39 -14.25 12.72
C LEU A 107 -8.02 -13.85 11.29
N LEU A 108 -7.97 -12.54 11.04
CA LEU A 108 -7.54 -11.99 9.77
C LEU A 108 -6.11 -11.46 9.89
N PHE A 109 -5.24 -11.97 9.03
CA PHE A 109 -3.91 -11.42 8.86
C PHE A 109 -3.96 -10.19 7.94
N PHE A 110 -3.47 -9.06 8.43
CA PHE A 110 -3.36 -7.81 7.69
C PHE A 110 -1.91 -7.54 7.34
N PHE A 111 -1.61 -7.45 6.05
CA PHE A 111 -0.27 -7.22 5.52
C PHE A 111 -0.19 -5.85 4.86
N ASP A 112 0.81 -5.06 5.24
CA ASP A 112 1.05 -3.73 4.69
C ASP A 112 2.54 -3.37 4.86
N ASP A 113 3.08 -2.50 4.01
CA ASP A 113 4.45 -1.98 4.11
C ASP A 113 4.52 -0.67 4.92
N ASN A 114 3.36 -0.05 5.18
CA ASN A 114 3.25 1.21 5.90
C ASN A 114 2.88 1.02 7.38
N ALA A 115 3.78 1.41 8.27
CA ALA A 115 3.58 1.30 9.72
C ALA A 115 2.30 2.02 10.22
N ARG A 116 1.83 3.09 9.56
CA ARG A 116 0.57 3.75 9.95
C ARG A 116 -0.65 2.87 9.66
N ASN A 117 -0.66 2.20 8.51
CA ASN A 117 -1.73 1.26 8.15
C ASN A 117 -1.72 0.06 9.11
N ILE A 118 -0.53 -0.43 9.46
CA ILE A 118 -0.35 -1.49 10.46
C ILE A 118 -0.94 -1.07 11.81
N ALA A 119 -0.63 0.13 12.30
CA ALA A 119 -1.21 0.65 13.54
C ALA A 119 -2.75 0.71 13.48
N SER A 120 -3.33 1.20 12.38
CA SER A 120 -4.78 1.22 12.21
C SER A 120 -5.41 -0.18 12.14
N GLY A 121 -4.73 -1.13 11.47
CA GLY A 121 -5.16 -2.53 11.44
C GLY A 121 -5.14 -3.15 12.84
N LYS A 122 -4.12 -2.82 13.64
CA LYS A 122 -3.99 -3.28 15.02
C LYS A 122 -5.12 -2.74 15.90
N GLU A 123 -5.45 -1.46 15.79
CA GLU A 123 -6.58 -0.83 16.48
C GLU A 123 -7.93 -1.45 16.09
N ALA A 124 -8.06 -1.90 14.84
CA ALA A 124 -9.23 -2.63 14.34
C ALA A 124 -9.29 -4.10 14.79
N GLY A 125 -8.31 -4.58 15.59
CA GLY A 125 -8.26 -5.96 16.10
C GLY A 125 -7.71 -6.98 15.10
N LEU A 126 -7.05 -6.54 14.03
CA LEU A 126 -6.43 -7.43 13.04
C LEU A 126 -5.09 -7.96 13.56
N HIS A 127 -4.67 -9.11 13.04
CA HIS A 127 -3.33 -9.66 13.29
C HIS A 127 -2.38 -9.13 12.23
N THR A 128 -1.42 -8.30 12.62
CA THR A 128 -0.73 -7.40 11.69
C THR A 128 0.67 -7.88 11.31
N VAL A 129 1.03 -7.68 10.04
CA VAL A 129 2.31 -8.12 9.48
C VAL A 129 2.89 -7.01 8.61
N ILE A 130 3.94 -6.34 9.08
CA ILE A 130 4.65 -5.35 8.26
C ILE A 130 5.55 -6.05 7.24
N VAL A 131 5.53 -5.63 5.97
CA VAL A 131 6.35 -6.19 4.90
C VAL A 131 7.42 -5.18 4.45
N GLY A 132 8.61 -5.65 4.08
CA GLY A 132 9.74 -4.82 3.62
C GLY A 132 10.77 -4.49 4.71
N THR A 133 10.55 -4.89 5.97
CA THR A 133 11.44 -4.64 7.11
C THR A 133 11.67 -5.89 7.94
N SER A 134 12.84 -5.99 8.59
CA SER A 134 13.14 -7.01 9.61
C SER A 134 13.01 -6.48 11.04
N THR A 135 12.75 -5.19 11.20
CA THR A 135 12.64 -4.53 12.50
C THR A 135 11.17 -4.34 12.83
N LEU A 136 10.74 -4.92 13.95
CA LEU A 136 9.42 -4.67 14.52
C LEU A 136 9.38 -3.23 15.08
N VAL A 137 8.42 -2.44 14.64
CA VAL A 137 8.08 -1.18 15.29
C VAL A 137 7.09 -1.49 16.43
N ALA A 138 7.04 -0.65 17.47
CA ALA A 138 6.21 -0.93 18.64
C ALA A 138 4.72 -1.04 18.25
N GLY A 139 4.14 -2.25 18.42
CA GLY A 139 2.71 -2.52 18.20
C GLY A 139 2.40 -3.57 17.13
N GLU A 140 3.37 -4.00 16.32
CA GLU A 140 3.18 -4.96 15.23
C GLU A 140 3.31 -6.41 15.73
N ASP A 141 2.53 -7.34 15.17
CA ASP A 141 2.64 -8.75 15.58
C ASP A 141 3.83 -9.45 14.91
N HIS A 142 4.10 -9.11 13.64
CA HIS A 142 5.15 -9.73 12.84
C HIS A 142 5.78 -8.75 11.83
N ALA A 143 7.05 -8.98 11.48
CA ALA A 143 7.77 -8.27 10.42
C ALA A 143 8.36 -9.27 9.42
N LEU A 144 8.17 -8.98 8.13
CA LEU A 144 8.71 -9.76 7.02
C LEU A 144 9.58 -8.88 6.14
N ARG A 145 10.85 -9.25 5.93
CA ARG A 145 11.69 -8.56 4.95
C ARG A 145 11.12 -8.65 3.53
N SER A 146 10.46 -9.75 3.21
CA SER A 146 9.76 -9.97 1.94
C SER A 146 8.55 -10.86 2.18
N ILE A 147 7.47 -10.62 1.44
CA ILE A 147 6.28 -11.47 1.45
C ILE A 147 6.61 -12.94 1.10
N HIS A 148 7.71 -13.18 0.40
CA HIS A 148 8.22 -14.50 0.07
C HIS A 148 8.59 -15.34 1.31
N ASN A 149 8.94 -14.69 2.42
CA ASN A 149 9.33 -15.35 3.66
C ASN A 149 8.14 -15.66 4.59
N ILE A 150 6.90 -15.38 4.16
CA ILE A 150 5.70 -15.55 4.99
C ILE A 150 5.54 -16.98 5.51
N LYS A 151 5.94 -18.01 4.77
CA LYS A 151 5.79 -19.40 5.21
C LYS A 151 6.75 -19.76 6.35
N GLU A 152 7.93 -19.16 6.36
CA GLU A 152 8.93 -19.36 7.42
C GLU A 152 8.53 -18.60 8.68
N ALA A 153 8.02 -17.38 8.51
CA ALA A 153 7.64 -16.51 9.62
C ALA A 153 6.27 -16.83 10.23
N LEU A 154 5.30 -17.27 9.40
CA LEU A 154 3.92 -17.57 9.79
C LEU A 154 3.51 -18.98 9.33
N PRO A 155 4.23 -20.04 9.75
CA PRO A 155 3.93 -21.41 9.32
C PRO A 155 2.53 -21.88 9.75
N GLN A 156 1.95 -21.27 10.79
CA GLN A 156 0.59 -21.55 11.26
C GLN A 156 -0.49 -21.25 10.23
N ILE A 157 -0.24 -20.39 9.24
CA ILE A 157 -1.17 -20.15 8.12
C ILE A 157 -1.42 -21.46 7.34
N TRP A 158 -0.45 -22.37 7.31
CA TRP A 158 -0.55 -23.65 6.62
C TRP A 158 -0.86 -24.86 7.52
N LYS A 159 -1.09 -24.64 8.81
CA LYS A 159 -1.45 -25.72 9.72
C LYS A 159 -2.98 -25.79 9.80
N GLU A 160 -3.51 -27.00 9.62
CA GLU A 160 -4.93 -27.32 9.84
C GLU A 160 -5.26 -27.31 11.34
#